data_AF-A0A496QCF0-F1
#
_entry.id   AF-A0A496QCF0-F1
#
_cell.length_a   1.000
_cell.length_b   1.000
_cell.length_c   1.000
_cell.angle_alpha   90.00
_cell.angle_beta   90.00
_cell.angle_gamma   90.00
#
_symmetry.space_group_name_H-M   'P 1'
#
loop_
_entity.id
_entity.type
_entity.pdbx_description
1 polymer ?
#
loop_
_entity_poly.entity_id
_entity_poly.type
_entity_poly.pdbx_seq_one_letter_code
_entity_poly.pdbx_strand_id
1 'polypeptide(L)' 'MKLHTRLYEKVGKLGFDVCCAKMDTLKDACEKKGLSLTNTLDALNAVIDEINTIERIINEAQ' A
#
# COMPACT_ATOMS: atom_id res chain seq x y z
N MET A 1 6.27 11.37 8.38
CA MET A 1 5.64 10.79 7.17
C MET A 1 4.21 10.43 7.53
N LYS A 2 3.19 11.07 6.94
CA LYS A 2 1.81 10.58 7.03
C LYS A 2 1.59 9.68 5.82
N LEU A 3 1.55 8.36 6.03
CA LEU A 3 1.12 7.44 4.98
C LEU A 3 -0.33 7.81 4.63
N HIS A 4 -0.68 7.84 3.34
CA HIS A 4 -2.07 8.07 2.93
C HIS A 4 -2.96 7.00 3.58
N THR A 5 -4.04 7.39 4.27
CA THR A 5 -4.83 6.48 5.11
C THR A 5 -5.29 5.22 4.37
N ARG A 6 -5.71 5.36 3.09
CA ARG A 6 -6.10 4.22 2.25
C ARG A 6 -4.95 3.23 1.99
N LEU A 7 -3.72 3.74 1.80
CA LEU A 7 -2.54 2.90 1.62
C LEU A 7 -2.22 2.17 2.93
N TYR A 8 -2.28 2.89 4.06
CA TYR A 8 -2.04 2.32 5.39
C TYR A 8 -3.01 1.16 5.69
N GLU A 9 -4.30 1.35 5.42
CA GLU A 9 -5.32 0.31 5.60
C GLU A 9 -5.10 -0.89 4.68
N LYS A 10 -4.72 -0.66 3.41
CA LYS A 10 -4.46 -1.74 2.45
C LYS A 10 -3.25 -2.58 2.88
N VAL A 11 -2.18 -1.91 3.28
CA VAL A 11 -0.94 -2.51 3.81
C VAL A 11 -1.25 -3.31 5.09
N GLY A 12 -2.05 -2.76 6.01
CA GLY A 12 -2.51 -3.48 7.21
C GLY A 12 -3.35 -4.72 6.90
N LYS A 13 -4.26 -4.67 5.92
CA LYS A 13 -5.07 -5.84 5.47
C LYS A 13 -4.21 -6.94 4.87
N LEU A 14 -3.14 -6.58 4.19
CA LEU A 14 -2.15 -7.52 3.67
C LEU A 14 -1.23 -8.05 4.78
N GLY A 15 -1.34 -7.51 5.99
CA GLY A 15 -0.64 -8.02 7.17
C GLY A 15 0.72 -7.42 7.42
N PHE A 16 1.04 -6.32 6.75
CA PHE A 16 2.25 -5.57 7.00
C PHE A 16 2.07 -4.75 8.27
N ASP A 17 2.87 -5.06 9.28
CA ASP A 17 2.96 -4.24 10.48
C ASP A 17 3.93 -3.08 10.21
N VAL A 18 3.36 -1.89 10.02
CA VAL A 18 4.08 -0.64 9.78
C VAL A 18 4.39 0.13 11.06
N CYS A 19 4.00 -0.40 12.24
CA CYS A 19 4.02 0.32 13.50
C CYS A 19 5.19 -0.08 14.42
N CYS A 20 5.67 -1.34 14.38
CA CYS A 20 6.48 -1.88 15.49
C CYS A 20 7.83 -2.49 15.07
N ALA A 21 8.91 -1.76 15.37
CA ALA A 21 10.32 -2.16 15.62
C ALA A 21 11.12 -3.05 14.63
N LYS A 22 10.50 -3.89 13.81
CA LYS A 22 11.15 -4.63 12.70
C LYS A 22 10.22 -4.63 11.50
N MET A 23 10.54 -3.81 10.50
CA MET A 23 9.81 -3.80 9.24
C MET A 23 10.29 -4.99 8.41
N ASP A 24 9.39 -5.93 8.17
CA ASP A 24 9.59 -6.94 7.12
C ASP A 24 9.57 -6.26 5.76
N THR A 25 10.36 -6.77 4.81
CA THR A 25 10.19 -6.35 3.42
C THR A 25 8.82 -6.80 2.89
N LEU A 26 8.35 -6.19 1.79
CA LEU A 26 7.14 -6.64 1.11
C LEU A 26 7.21 -8.15 0.81
N LYS A 27 8.38 -8.59 0.36
CA LYS A 27 8.69 -9.99 0.07
C LYS A 27 8.58 -10.87 1.32
N ASP A 28 9.23 -10.50 2.42
CA ASP A 28 9.25 -11.32 3.64
C ASP A 28 7.85 -11.50 4.22
N ALA A 29 7.02 -10.45 4.22
CA ALA A 29 5.66 -10.59 4.73
C ALA A 29 4.74 -11.35 3.74
N CYS A 30 4.96 -11.22 2.43
CA CYS A 30 4.28 -12.07 1.45
C CYS A 30 4.63 -13.56 1.66
N GLU A 31 5.92 -13.88 1.87
CA GLU A 31 6.37 -15.24 2.14
C GLU A 31 5.77 -15.80 3.43
N LYS A 32 5.80 -15.03 4.53
CA LYS A 32 5.19 -15.43 5.82
C LYS A 32 3.69 -15.69 5.74
N LYS A 33 2.99 -15.02 4.83
CA LYS A 33 1.52 -15.12 4.68
C LYS A 33 1.06 -15.98 3.51
N GLY A 34 1.99 -16.55 2.74
CA GLY A 34 1.65 -17.32 1.54
C GLY A 34 0.97 -16.47 0.45
N LEU A 35 1.31 -15.19 0.37
CA LEU A 35 0.79 -14.26 -0.63
C LEU A 35 1.74 -14.18 -1.83
N SER A 36 1.18 -13.99 -3.03
CA SER A 36 1.98 -13.67 -4.22
C SER A 36 2.53 -12.24 -4.10
N LEU A 37 3.86 -12.10 -4.14
CA LEU A 37 4.51 -10.80 -4.13
C LEU A 37 4.04 -9.92 -5.29
N THR A 38 3.95 -10.48 -6.49
CA THR A 38 3.50 -9.76 -7.69
C THR A 38 2.08 -9.24 -7.53
N ASN A 39 1.14 -10.11 -7.15
CA ASN A 39 -0.26 -9.70 -6.98
C ASN A 39 -0.41 -8.67 -5.85
N THR A 40 0.41 -8.78 -4.80
CA THR A 40 0.43 -7.84 -3.69
C THR A 40 0.95 -6.47 -4.12
N LEU A 41 2.02 -6.44 -4.91
CA LEU A 41 2.58 -5.23 -5.48
C LEU A 41 1.58 -4.54 -6.42
N ASP A 42 0.95 -5.31 -7.32
CA ASP A 42 -0.07 -4.79 -8.23
C ASP A 42 -1.26 -4.18 -7.47
N ALA A 43 -1.70 -4.83 -6.39
CA ALA A 43 -2.79 -4.33 -5.57
C ALA A 43 -2.42 -3.03 -4.81
N LEU A 44 -1.16 -2.86 -4.42
CA LEU A 44 -0.68 -1.62 -3.79
C LEU A 44 -0.54 -0.50 -4.83
N ASN A 45 0.00 -0.81 -6.01
CA ASN A 45 0.11 0.16 -7.12
C ASN A 45 -1.25 0.69 -7.54
N ALA A 46 -2.26 -0.18 -7.67
CA ALA A 46 -3.62 0.24 -8.01
C ALA A 46 -4.22 1.25 -7.01
N VAL A 47 -3.92 1.10 -5.71
CA VAL A 47 -4.35 2.08 -4.69
C VAL A 47 -3.65 3.42 -4.87
N ILE A 48 -2.36 3.41 -5.20
CA ILE A 48 -1.59 4.63 -5.48
C ILE A 48 -2.11 5.32 -6.74
N ASP A 49 -2.38 4.56 -7.80
CA ASP A 49 -2.92 5.11 -9.05
C ASP A 49 -4.28 5.78 -8.83
N GLU A 50 -5.14 5.18 -7.99
CA GLU A 50 -6.43 5.78 -7.61
C GLU A 50 -6.23 7.11 -6.86
N ILE A 51 -5.30 7.15 -5.91
CA ILE A 51 -4.96 8.37 -5.15
C ILE A 51 -4.45 9.46 -6.11
N ASN A 52 -3.47 9.11 -6.96
CA ASN A 52 -2.90 10.03 -7.94
C ASN A 52 -3.96 10.55 -8.92
N THR A 53 -4.91 9.70 -9.32
CA THR A 53 -6.02 10.10 -10.19
C THR A 53 -6.93 11.11 -9.51
N ILE A 54 -7.28 10.89 -8.24
CA ILE A 54 -8.09 11.83 -7.45
C ILE A 54 -7.35 13.16 -7.29
N GLU A 55 -6.06 13.15 -6.93
CA GLU A 55 -5.25 14.35 -6.79
C GLU A 55 -5.16 15.13 -8.11
N ARG A 56 -5.02 14.42 -9.23
CA ARG A 56 -5.02 15.04 -10.55
C ARG A 56 -6.35 15.74 -10.86
N ILE A 57 -7.48 15.09 -10.60
CA ILE A 57 -8.81 15.69 -10.80
C ILE A 57 -9.00 16.93 -9.93
N ILE A 58 -8.55 16.89 -8.67
CA ILE A 58 -8.62 18.05 -7.76
C ILE A 58 -7.78 19.21 -8.31
N ASN A 59 -6.53 18.94 -8.69
CA ASN A 59 -5.63 19.97 -9.23
C ASN A 59 -6.09 20.54 -10.58
N GLU A 60 -6.70 19.72 -11.45
CA GLU A 60 -7.28 20.17 -12.73
C GLU A 60 -8.58 20.97 -12.55
N ALA A 61 -9.28 20.81 -11.42
CA ALA A 61 -10.51 21.54 -11.09
C ALA A 61 -10.28 22.86 -10.32
N GLN A 62 -9.03 23.17 -9.97
CA GLN A 62 -8.61 24.43 -9.32
C GLN A 62 -7.98 25.38 -10.34
#